data_AF-M0DHT2-F1
#
_entry.id   AF-M0DHT2-F1
#
_cell.length_a   1.000
_cell.length_b   1.000
_cell.length_c   1.000
_cell.angle_alpha   90.00
_cell.angle_beta   90.00
_cell.angle_gamma   90.00
#
_symmetry.space_group_name_H-M   'P 1'
#
loop_
_entity.id
_entity.type
_entity.pdbx_description
1 polymer ?
#
loop_
_entity_poly.entity_id
_entity_poly.type
_entity_poly.pdbx_seq_one_letter_code
_entity_poly.pdbx_strand_id
1 'polypeptide(L)'
;MRSQLRPVLAALLALVFPGLGHLSLRRWGRALLWHLTIVGGGVALFALYDVEPVDPLADPAAVSAAVPTDVALPIVLLSALSALDAYLVGRADAAERDRVDAATEAMRRRAANADGDDGPGGSRSPPAAADDGADGETLEVTCPSCGKEVDADLDFCHWCTEPLPWAESDDR
;
A
#
# COMPACT_ATOMS: atom_id res chain seq x y z
N MET A 1 17.44 -4.92 10.90
CA MET A 1 16.86 -5.99 11.75
C MET A 1 15.51 -5.64 12.36
N ARG A 2 15.28 -4.41 12.86
CA ARG A 2 13.99 -3.98 13.46
C ARG A 2 12.83 -3.84 12.46
N SER A 3 13.12 -3.59 11.18
CA SER A 3 12.12 -3.51 10.09
C SER A 3 11.48 -4.86 9.74
N GLN A 4 12.25 -5.95 9.85
CA GLN A 4 11.79 -7.32 9.55
C GLN A 4 10.87 -7.92 10.64
N LEU A 5 10.88 -7.34 11.85
CA LEU A 5 10.07 -7.84 12.98
C LEU A 5 8.61 -7.39 12.89
N ARG A 6 8.32 -6.28 12.22
CA ARG A 6 6.96 -5.74 12.05
C ARG A 6 6.01 -6.67 11.27
N PRO A 7 6.40 -7.29 10.14
CA PRO A 7 5.54 -8.25 9.44
C PRO A 7 5.34 -9.55 10.22
N VAL A 8 6.35 -10.01 10.97
CA VAL A 8 6.23 -11.22 11.81
C VAL A 8 5.31 -10.98 13.01
N LEU A 9 5.36 -9.78 13.60
CA LEU A 9 4.42 -9.35 14.65
C LEU A 9 2.98 -9.24 14.13
N ALA A 10 2.79 -8.75 12.89
CA ALA A 10 1.47 -8.71 12.27
C ALA A 10 0.91 -10.12 12.01
N ALA A 11 1.76 -11.06 11.59
CA ALA A 11 1.40 -12.46 11.42
C ALA A 11 1.07 -13.13 12.77
N LEU A 12 1.86 -12.88 13.81
CA LEU A 12 1.59 -13.37 15.17
C LEU A 12 0.30 -12.79 15.75
N LEU A 13 0.02 -11.49 15.54
CA LEU A 13 -1.25 -10.89 15.99
C LEU A 13 -2.46 -11.43 15.22
N ALA A 14 -2.32 -11.73 13.92
CA ALA A 14 -3.37 -12.35 13.12
C ALA A 14 -3.69 -13.77 13.61
N LEU A 15 -2.69 -14.48 14.12
CA LEU A 15 -2.82 -15.82 14.69
C LEU A 15 -3.54 -15.82 16.05
N VAL A 16 -3.34 -14.77 16.85
CA VAL A 16 -3.89 -14.68 18.23
C VAL A 16 -5.29 -14.05 18.26
N PHE A 17 -5.61 -13.14 17.34
CA PHE A 17 -6.94 -12.55 17.22
C PHE A 17 -7.40 -12.47 15.76
N PRO A 18 -8.38 -13.28 15.33
CA PRO A 18 -8.94 -13.22 13.98
C PRO A 18 -9.43 -11.80 13.66
N GLY A 19 -8.73 -11.11 12.74
CA GLY A 19 -9.04 -9.75 12.29
C GLY A 19 -8.08 -8.64 12.75
N LEU A 20 -7.27 -8.83 13.81
CA LEU A 20 -6.35 -7.77 14.30
C LEU A 20 -5.07 -7.60 13.45
N GLY A 21 -4.66 -8.61 12.69
CA GLY A 21 -3.51 -8.53 11.79
C GLY A 21 -3.68 -7.43 10.73
N HIS A 22 -4.87 -7.31 10.13
CA HIS A 22 -5.17 -6.31 9.11
C HIS A 22 -5.39 -4.89 9.68
N LEU A 23 -5.80 -4.78 10.94
CA LEU A 23 -5.91 -3.50 11.65
C LEU A 23 -4.56 -2.78 11.74
N SER A 24 -3.46 -3.53 11.87
CA SER A 24 -2.10 -2.97 11.93
C SER A 24 -1.62 -2.35 10.60
N LEU A 25 -2.26 -2.69 9.48
CA LEU A 25 -1.97 -2.16 8.13
C LEU A 25 -2.96 -1.08 7.67
N ARG A 26 -3.86 -0.60 8.56
CA ARG A 26 -4.87 0.45 8.29
C ARG A 26 -5.87 0.14 7.16
N ARG A 27 -5.99 -1.11 6.69
CA ARG A 27 -7.01 -1.52 5.70
C ARG A 27 -8.25 -2.10 6.39
N TRP A 28 -9.07 -1.20 6.95
CA TRP A 28 -10.27 -1.51 7.75
C TRP A 28 -11.28 -2.43 7.05
N GLY A 29 -11.50 -2.27 5.73
CA GLY A 29 -12.47 -3.07 4.99
C GLY A 29 -12.14 -4.57 4.96
N ARG A 30 -10.86 -4.93 4.87
CA ARG A 30 -10.43 -6.34 4.83
C ARG A 30 -10.46 -6.98 6.21
N ALA A 31 -10.12 -6.22 7.23
CA ALA A 31 -10.25 -6.67 8.62
C ALA A 31 -11.71 -7.01 8.95
N LEU A 32 -12.64 -6.09 8.60
CA LEU A 32 -14.06 -6.28 8.86
C LEU A 32 -14.63 -7.46 8.05
N LEU A 33 -14.23 -7.60 6.77
CA LEU A 33 -14.63 -8.72 5.93
C LEU A 33 -14.23 -10.06 6.54
N TRP A 34 -12.94 -10.25 6.83
CA TRP A 34 -12.45 -11.51 7.41
C TRP A 34 -13.07 -11.80 8.78
N HIS A 35 -13.22 -10.79 9.63
CA HIS A 35 -13.84 -10.95 10.93
C HIS A 35 -15.32 -11.36 10.81
N LEU A 36 -16.09 -10.69 9.96
CA LEU A 36 -17.49 -11.03 9.70
C LEU A 36 -17.63 -12.43 9.08
N THR A 37 -16.74 -12.83 8.18
CA THR A 37 -16.77 -14.16 7.56
C THR A 37 -16.42 -15.26 8.56
N ILE A 38 -15.40 -15.07 9.41
CA ILE A 38 -15.00 -16.07 10.40
C ILE A 38 -16.04 -16.18 11.52
N VAL A 39 -16.45 -15.07 12.11
CA VAL A 39 -17.43 -15.06 13.21
C VAL A 39 -18.81 -15.45 12.69
N GLY A 40 -19.28 -14.83 11.60
CA GLY A 40 -20.57 -15.14 11.00
C GLY A 40 -20.64 -16.56 10.46
N GLY A 41 -19.58 -17.03 9.80
CA GLY A 41 -19.48 -18.42 9.31
C GLY A 41 -19.44 -19.44 10.45
N GLY A 42 -18.69 -19.15 11.53
CA GLY A 42 -18.68 -19.96 12.74
C GLY A 42 -20.06 -20.04 13.39
N VAL A 43 -20.71 -18.90 13.63
CA VAL A 43 -22.08 -18.86 14.20
C VAL A 43 -23.08 -19.60 13.31
N ALA A 44 -23.00 -19.41 11.98
CA ALA A 44 -23.87 -20.12 11.05
C ALA A 44 -23.65 -21.64 11.08
N LEU A 45 -22.39 -22.10 11.10
CA LEU A 45 -22.10 -23.53 11.19
C LEU A 45 -22.58 -24.13 12.51
N PHE A 46 -22.32 -23.47 13.64
CA PHE A 46 -22.77 -23.93 14.96
C PHE A 46 -24.30 -24.04 15.00
N ALA A 47 -25.02 -23.06 14.45
CA ALA A 47 -26.48 -23.07 14.35
C ALA A 47 -27.00 -24.17 13.40
N LEU A 48 -26.33 -24.42 12.27
CA LEU A 48 -26.74 -25.44 11.30
C LEU A 48 -26.49 -26.88 11.79
N TYR A 49 -25.49 -27.07 12.65
CA TYR A 49 -25.11 -28.37 13.20
C TYR A 49 -25.61 -28.61 14.64
N ASP A 50 -26.47 -27.74 15.18
CA ASP A 50 -27.00 -27.80 16.56
C ASP A 50 -25.90 -28.02 17.62
N VAL A 51 -24.75 -27.38 17.45
CA VAL A 51 -23.63 -27.49 18.39
C VAL A 51 -23.91 -26.58 19.58
N GLU A 52 -23.98 -27.14 20.79
CA GLU A 52 -24.15 -26.34 22.00
C GLU A 52 -22.99 -25.33 22.18
N PRO A 53 -23.28 -24.11 22.68
CA PRO A 53 -22.24 -23.12 22.92
C PRO A 53 -21.17 -23.67 23.87
N VAL A 54 -19.94 -23.77 23.38
CA VAL A 54 -18.83 -24.28 24.18
C VAL A 54 -18.41 -23.22 25.19
N ASP A 55 -18.21 -23.60 26.45
CA ASP A 55 -17.64 -22.69 27.45
C ASP A 55 -16.20 -22.34 27.05
N PRO A 56 -15.90 -21.07 26.75
CA PRO A 56 -14.56 -20.65 26.33
C PRO A 56 -13.52 -20.75 27.46
N LEU A 57 -13.96 -20.96 28.70
CA LEU A 57 -13.08 -21.17 29.86
C LEU A 57 -12.83 -22.66 30.15
N ALA A 58 -13.46 -23.57 29.39
CA ALA A 58 -13.19 -25.00 29.51
C ALA A 58 -11.77 -25.35 29.05
N ASP A 59 -11.29 -26.51 29.51
CA ASP A 59 -10.00 -27.03 29.07
C ASP A 59 -9.98 -27.18 27.53
N PRO A 60 -8.93 -26.71 26.83
CA PRO A 60 -8.85 -26.79 25.36
C PRO A 60 -8.97 -28.22 24.82
N ALA A 61 -8.61 -29.25 25.60
CA ALA A 61 -8.85 -30.64 25.23
C ALA A 61 -10.35 -31.01 25.25
N ALA A 62 -11.12 -30.44 26.18
CA ALA A 62 -12.57 -30.64 26.25
C ALA A 62 -13.30 -29.91 25.11
N VAL A 63 -12.85 -28.69 24.79
CA VAL A 63 -13.38 -27.89 23.67
C VAL A 63 -13.15 -28.60 22.33
N SER A 64 -11.95 -29.12 22.10
CA SER A 64 -11.60 -29.81 20.85
C SER A 64 -12.31 -31.16 20.68
N ALA A 65 -12.62 -31.87 21.76
CA ALA A 65 -13.43 -33.09 21.71
C ALA A 65 -14.93 -32.83 21.45
N ALA A 66 -15.43 -31.64 21.85
CA ALA A 66 -16.84 -31.27 21.71
C ALA A 66 -17.21 -30.76 20.32
N VAL A 67 -16.26 -30.24 19.54
CA VAL A 67 -16.52 -29.65 18.22
C VAL A 67 -16.33 -30.69 17.11
N PRO A 68 -17.36 -30.99 16.29
CA PRO A 68 -17.23 -31.88 15.14
C PRO A 68 -16.15 -31.41 14.16
N THR A 69 -15.42 -32.36 13.56
CA THR A 69 -14.35 -32.05 12.60
C THR A 69 -14.88 -31.35 11.35
N ASP A 70 -16.12 -31.63 10.94
CA ASP A 70 -16.80 -30.94 9.84
C ASP A 70 -17.02 -29.44 10.10
N VAL A 71 -17.04 -29.04 11.37
CA VAL A 71 -17.17 -27.62 11.79
C VAL A 71 -15.80 -27.00 12.04
N ALA A 72 -14.89 -27.75 12.67
CA ALA A 72 -13.55 -27.26 12.97
C ALA A 72 -12.71 -27.04 11.70
N LEU A 73 -12.75 -27.96 10.74
CA LEU A 73 -11.92 -27.91 9.53
C LEU A 73 -12.15 -26.64 8.69
N PRO A 74 -13.40 -26.24 8.35
CA PRO A 74 -13.65 -25.01 7.62
C PRO A 74 -13.19 -23.76 8.37
N ILE A 75 -13.39 -23.71 9.69
CA ILE A 75 -12.99 -22.56 10.52
C ILE A 75 -11.47 -22.44 10.57
N VAL A 76 -10.76 -23.56 10.78
CA VAL A 76 -9.30 -23.60 10.77
C VAL A 76 -8.74 -23.23 9.41
N LEU A 77 -9.35 -23.75 8.32
CA LEU A 77 -8.96 -23.43 6.95
C LEU A 77 -9.15 -21.94 6.66
N LEU A 78 -10.30 -21.36 7.00
CA LEU A 78 -10.57 -19.92 6.84
C LEU A 78 -9.60 -19.07 7.65
N SER A 79 -9.28 -19.50 8.87
CA SER A 79 -8.32 -18.82 9.75
C SER A 79 -6.91 -18.85 9.16
N ALA A 80 -6.49 -20.00 8.61
CA ALA A 80 -5.21 -20.15 7.92
C ALA A 80 -5.13 -19.29 6.65
N LEU A 81 -6.21 -19.23 5.85
CA LEU A 81 -6.31 -18.37 4.68
C LEU A 81 -6.25 -16.88 5.05
N SER A 82 -6.91 -16.47 6.13
CA SER A 82 -6.84 -15.10 6.65
C SER A 82 -5.41 -14.75 7.10
N ALA A 83 -4.72 -15.66 7.80
CA ALA A 83 -3.33 -15.46 8.19
C ALA A 83 -2.39 -15.35 6.98
N LEU A 84 -2.58 -16.19 5.96
CA LEU A 84 -1.81 -16.13 4.72
C LEU A 84 -2.03 -14.79 4.00
N ASP A 85 -3.28 -14.34 3.90
CA ASP A 85 -3.62 -13.06 3.32
C ASP A 85 -2.95 -11.89 4.06
N ALA A 86 -3.02 -11.88 5.40
CA ALA A 86 -2.34 -10.88 6.23
C ALA A 86 -0.82 -10.85 5.98
N TYR A 87 -0.19 -12.02 5.85
CA TYR A 87 1.23 -12.13 5.54
C TYR A 87 1.57 -11.55 4.15
N LEU A 88 0.79 -11.88 3.11
CA LEU A 88 1.02 -11.38 1.76
C LEU A 88 0.84 -9.85 1.66
N VAL A 89 -0.19 -9.31 2.31
CA VAL A 89 -0.41 -7.85 2.38
C VAL A 89 0.72 -7.17 3.13
N GLY A 90 1.14 -7.71 4.28
CA GLY A 90 2.27 -7.17 5.04
C GLY A 90 3.56 -7.16 4.23
N ARG A 91 3.79 -8.19 3.41
CA ARG A 91 4.96 -8.28 2.53
C ARG A 91 4.92 -7.25 1.38
N ALA A 92 3.74 -7.03 0.79
CA ALA A 92 3.54 -6.03 -0.25
C ALA A 92 3.76 -4.60 0.29
N ASP A 93 3.18 -4.28 1.46
CA ASP A 93 3.35 -2.98 2.12
C ASP A 93 4.82 -2.73 2.52
N ALA A 94 5.57 -3.76 2.92
CA ALA A 94 6.99 -3.64 3.22
C ALA A 94 7.81 -3.30 1.96
N ALA A 95 7.54 -3.98 0.84
CA ALA A 95 8.20 -3.71 -0.42
C ALA A 95 7.94 -2.29 -0.94
N GLU A 96 6.73 -1.76 -0.74
CA GLU A 96 6.40 -0.39 -1.14
C GLU A 96 7.14 0.67 -0.29
N ARG A 97 7.26 0.44 1.02
CA ARG A 97 8.04 1.33 1.90
C ARG A 97 9.51 1.38 1.51
N ASP A 98 10.11 0.24 1.16
CA ASP A 98 11.50 0.18 0.71
C ASP A 98 11.71 1.01 -0.58
N ARG A 99 10.74 1.03 -1.50
CA ARG A 99 10.80 1.86 -2.72
C ARG A 99 10.71 3.35 -2.41
N VAL A 100 9.80 3.73 -1.51
CA VAL A 100 9.63 5.13 -1.08
C VAL A 100 10.89 5.64 -0.37
N ASP A 101 11.49 4.82 0.50
CA ASP A 101 12.74 5.16 1.18
C ASP A 101 13.89 5.33 0.17
N ALA A 102 14.01 4.43 -0.81
CA ALA A 102 15.01 4.53 -1.87
C ALA A 102 14.81 5.78 -2.74
N ALA A 103 13.57 6.13 -3.09
CA ALA A 103 13.24 7.34 -3.85
C ALA A 103 13.59 8.61 -3.05
N THR A 104 13.29 8.62 -1.74
CA THR A 104 13.62 9.73 -0.84
C THR A 104 15.13 9.90 -0.70
N GLU A 105 15.89 8.81 -0.60
CA GLU A 105 17.35 8.85 -0.54
C GLU A 105 17.96 9.34 -1.87
N ALA A 106 17.42 8.92 -3.02
CA ALA A 106 17.86 9.40 -4.33
C ALA A 106 17.62 10.91 -4.49
N MET A 107 16.47 11.42 -4.05
CA MET A 107 16.17 12.86 -4.05
C MET A 107 17.15 13.64 -3.16
N ARG A 108 17.44 13.13 -1.95
CA ARG A 108 18.41 13.76 -1.04
C ARG A 108 19.82 13.81 -1.64
N ARG A 109 20.27 12.75 -2.31
CA ARG A 109 21.57 12.72 -3.01
C ARG A 109 21.62 13.73 -4.16
N ARG A 110 20.52 13.86 -4.92
CA ARG A 110 20.43 14.84 -6.02
C ARG A 110 20.53 16.28 -5.50
N ALA A 111 19.84 16.60 -4.40
CA ALA A 111 19.91 17.91 -3.76
C ALA A 111 21.35 18.23 -3.29
N ALA A 112 22.01 17.29 -2.60
CA ALA A 112 23.39 17.47 -2.14
C ALA A 112 24.39 17.67 -3.29
N ASN A 113 24.16 17.06 -4.45
CA ASN A 113 24.99 17.27 -5.63
C ASN A 113 24.74 18.63 -6.31
N ALA A 114 23.54 19.20 -6.16
CA ALA A 114 23.20 20.51 -6.71
C ALA A 114 23.85 21.64 -5.88
N ASP A 115 23.84 21.53 -4.56
CA ASP A 115 24.49 22.49 -3.64
C ASP A 115 26.05 22.49 -3.77
N GLY A 116 26.62 21.44 -4.39
CA GLY A 116 28.06 21.32 -4.63
C GLY A 116 28.57 22.00 -5.91
N ASP A 117 27.70 22.56 -6.75
CA ASP A 117 28.06 23.19 -8.03
C ASP A 117 28.13 24.73 -7.98
N ASP A 118 27.90 25.36 -6.82
CA ASP A 118 28.06 26.80 -6.63
C ASP A 118 29.53 27.23 -6.48
N GLY A 119 30.41 26.68 -7.31
CA GLY A 119 31.73 27.26 -7.60
C GLY A 119 31.58 28.33 -8.69
N PRO A 120 32.16 29.54 -8.55
CA PRO A 120 32.06 30.57 -9.57
C PRO A 120 32.93 30.19 -10.77
N GLY A 121 32.39 29.38 -11.69
CA GLY A 121 33.06 29.02 -12.94
C GLY A 121 32.74 27.62 -13.44
N GLY A 122 31.55 27.44 -14.00
CA GLY A 122 31.16 26.18 -14.64
C GLY A 122 30.12 26.42 -15.73
N SER A 123 30.54 26.96 -16.88
CA SER A 123 29.73 26.93 -18.09
C SER A 123 29.54 25.46 -18.50
N ARG A 124 28.42 24.86 -18.09
CA ARG A 124 27.96 23.59 -18.65
C ARG A 124 27.07 23.90 -19.83
N SER A 125 27.65 23.79 -21.02
CA SER A 125 26.90 23.61 -22.26
C SER A 125 25.93 22.43 -22.10
N PRO A 126 24.66 22.58 -22.49
CA PRO A 126 23.77 21.44 -22.61
C PRO A 126 24.34 20.45 -23.62
N PRO A 127 24.27 19.12 -23.38
CA PRO A 127 24.52 18.17 -24.45
C PRO A 127 23.45 18.39 -25.54
N ALA A 128 23.93 18.71 -26.73
CA ALA A 128 23.12 18.76 -27.93
C ALA A 128 22.51 17.37 -28.18
N ALA A 129 21.21 17.41 -28.47
CA ALA A 129 20.33 16.41 -29.04
C ALA A 129 20.98 15.14 -29.61
N ALA A 130 20.42 13.99 -29.22
CA ALA A 130 20.11 12.93 -30.15
C ALA A 130 18.58 12.87 -30.24
N ASP A 131 18.09 13.34 -31.38
CA ASP A 131 16.76 13.18 -31.93
C ASP A 131 16.51 11.69 -32.25
N ASP A 132 15.32 11.21 -31.93
CA ASP A 132 14.69 10.05 -32.57
C ASP A 132 13.17 10.25 -32.52
N GLY A 133 12.65 11.04 -33.47
CA GLY A 133 11.53 10.59 -34.31
C GLY A 133 10.10 10.98 -33.92
N ALA A 134 9.67 12.11 -34.48
CA ALA A 134 8.41 12.30 -35.22
C ALA A 134 7.04 11.98 -34.55
N ASP A 135 6.47 12.96 -33.85
CA ASP A 135 5.03 13.26 -33.82
C ASP A 135 4.68 14.47 -32.92
N GLY A 136 4.37 15.62 -33.54
CA GLY A 136 3.71 16.78 -32.90
C GLY A 136 4.60 17.62 -31.99
N GLU A 137 5.02 18.80 -32.46
CA GLU A 137 5.74 19.79 -31.64
C GLU A 137 4.84 20.31 -30.50
N THR A 138 4.84 19.63 -29.36
CA THR A 138 4.32 20.14 -28.10
C THR A 138 5.40 20.98 -27.44
N LEU A 139 5.08 22.25 -27.15
CA LEU A 139 6.03 23.18 -26.56
C LEU A 139 6.09 22.94 -25.05
N GLU A 140 7.17 22.34 -24.56
CA GLU A 140 7.35 22.12 -23.12
C GLU A 140 7.73 23.43 -22.40
N VAL A 141 6.91 23.82 -21.41
CA VAL A 141 7.09 25.01 -20.57
C VAL A 141 7.12 24.62 -19.08
N THR A 142 7.61 25.51 -18.22
CA THR A 142 7.70 25.23 -16.77
C THR A 142 6.48 25.78 -16.02
N CYS A 143 5.82 24.94 -15.23
CA CYS A 143 4.70 25.36 -14.39
C CYS A 143 5.15 26.37 -13.30
N PRO A 144 4.57 27.58 -13.21
CA PRO A 144 4.95 28.58 -12.22
C PRO A 144 4.56 28.22 -10.77
N SER A 145 3.65 27.27 -10.57
CA SER A 145 3.19 26.85 -9.25
C SER A 145 4.06 25.75 -8.62
N CYS A 146 4.44 24.73 -9.42
CA CYS A 146 5.19 23.56 -8.91
C CYS A 146 6.57 23.33 -9.53
N GLY A 147 6.95 24.10 -10.55
CA GLY A 147 8.28 24.07 -11.16
C GLY A 147 8.59 22.85 -12.04
N LYS A 148 7.60 22.03 -12.39
CA LYS A 148 7.79 20.89 -13.32
C LYS A 148 7.44 21.27 -14.76
N GLU A 149 8.07 20.55 -15.70
CA GLU A 149 7.80 20.64 -17.14
C GLU A 149 6.38 20.16 -17.44
N VAL A 150 5.67 20.94 -18.23
CA VAL A 150 4.29 20.73 -18.66
C VAL A 150 4.13 21.23 -20.08
N ASP A 151 3.27 20.59 -20.84
CA ASP A 151 2.94 21.01 -22.19
C ASP A 151 2.20 22.37 -22.19
N ALA A 152 2.59 23.28 -23.09
CA ALA A 152 1.99 24.60 -23.25
C ALA A 152 0.53 24.53 -23.76
N ASP A 153 0.15 23.44 -24.43
CA ASP A 153 -1.20 23.24 -24.96
C ASP A 153 -2.20 22.78 -23.87
N LEU A 154 -1.74 22.58 -22.63
CA LEU A 154 -2.60 22.22 -21.50
C LEU A 154 -3.11 23.44 -20.74
N ASP A 155 -4.38 23.38 -20.33
CA ASP A 155 -5.02 24.41 -19.50
C ASP A 155 -4.74 24.24 -18.00
N PHE A 156 -4.23 23.07 -17.61
CA PHE A 156 -3.94 22.72 -16.22
C PHE A 156 -2.65 21.90 -16.13
N CYS A 157 -1.95 22.01 -15.00
CA CYS A 157 -0.75 21.22 -14.77
C CYS A 157 -1.09 19.77 -14.39
N HIS A 158 -0.69 18.78 -15.19
CA HIS A 158 -0.91 17.36 -14.86
C HIS A 158 -0.21 16.89 -13.58
N TRP A 159 0.74 17.66 -13.06
CA TRP A 159 1.49 17.30 -11.86
C TRP A 159 0.85 17.76 -10.56
N CYS A 160 0.40 19.02 -10.51
CA CYS A 160 -0.10 19.64 -9.28
C CYS A 160 -1.57 20.06 -9.39
N THR A 161 -2.20 19.84 -10.55
CA THR A 161 -3.61 20.17 -10.83
C THR A 161 -3.96 21.67 -10.70
N GLU A 162 -2.95 22.55 -10.71
CA GLU A 162 -3.14 24.00 -10.73
C GLU A 162 -3.48 24.47 -12.17
N PRO A 163 -4.46 25.38 -12.36
CA PRO A 163 -4.73 26.00 -13.66
C PRO A 163 -3.52 26.80 -14.17
N LEU A 164 -3.30 26.76 -15.48
CA LEU A 164 -2.15 27.40 -16.11
C LEU A 164 -2.50 28.83 -16.56
N PRO A 165 -1.64 29.83 -16.30
CA PRO A 165 -1.99 31.24 -16.55
C PRO A 165 -2.05 31.61 -18.03
N TRP A 166 -1.59 30.74 -18.92
CA TRP A 166 -1.66 30.94 -20.37
C TRP A 166 -2.93 30.37 -21.02
N ALA A 167 -3.68 29.53 -20.31
CA ALA A 167 -4.95 28.97 -20.78
C ALA A 167 -5.98 30.05 -21.16
N GLU A 168 -5.93 31.22 -20.51
CA GLU A 168 -6.87 32.33 -20.78
C GLU A 168 -6.64 33.02 -22.14
N SER A 169 -5.54 32.70 -22.84
CA SER A 169 -5.14 33.39 -24.07
C SER A 169 -5.59 32.70 -25.37
N ASP A 170 -5.99 31.43 -25.31
CA ASP A 170 -6.33 30.63 -26.51
C ASP A 170 -7.83 30.65 -26.87
N ASP A 171 -8.65 31.29 -26.04
CA ASP A 171 -10.11 31.39 -26.20
C ASP A 171 -10.56 32.69 -26.94
N ARG A 172 -9.67 33.33 -27.72
CA ARG A 172 -9.95 34.58 -28.46
C ARG A 172 -9.57 34.54 -29.94
#